data_AF-M2QB27-F1
#
_entry.id   AF-M2QB27-F1
#
_cell.length_a   1.000
_cell.length_b   1.000
_cell.length_c   1.000
_cell.angle_alpha   90.00
_cell.angle_beta   90.00
_cell.angle_gamma   90.00
#
_symmetry.space_group_name_H-M   'P 1'
#
loop_
_entity.id
_entity.type
_entity.pdbx_description
1 polymer ?
#
loop_
_entity_poly.entity_id
_entity_poly.type
_entity_poly.pdbx_seq_one_letter_code
_entity_poly.pdbx_strand_id
1 'polypeptide(L)'
;MVSAVAEHSTINEMTTQLVFSDMACDSLCDRFKLLFEILTPEQNEVMTNDMYVLANEYSFNLLFFNYEIFRYGYCNGYSVFERLRHEYTYIMAIIYKVRITGIQYLSQPVIDWLLLYIDDWCLRDGISVAWDVAEELYEMALNRERLEEENEEYVFHWECEDSSLTELDLNKP
;
A
#
# COMPACT_ATOMS: atom_id res chain seq x y z
N MET A 1 19.84 17.04 -20.26
CA MET A 1 19.17 17.61 -19.07
C MET A 1 17.65 17.75 -19.31
N VAL A 2 17.02 16.73 -19.94
CA VAL A 2 15.60 16.73 -20.37
C VAL A 2 14.82 15.53 -19.75
N SER A 3 15.50 14.67 -18.97
CA SER A 3 14.94 13.38 -18.53
C SER A 3 14.00 13.48 -17.32
N ALA A 4 14.29 14.35 -16.35
CA ALA A 4 13.52 14.40 -15.10
C ALA A 4 12.13 15.08 -15.25
N VAL A 5 11.96 15.97 -16.23
CA VAL A 5 10.69 16.67 -16.45
C VAL A 5 9.67 15.78 -17.16
N ALA A 6 10.13 14.84 -17.99
CA ALA A 6 9.27 13.90 -18.69
C ALA A 6 8.71 12.83 -17.73
N GLU A 7 9.53 12.27 -16.83
CA GLU A 7 9.09 11.26 -15.83
C GLU A 7 8.07 11.82 -14.84
N HIS A 8 8.26 13.06 -14.36
CA HIS A 8 7.28 13.73 -13.52
C HIS A 8 5.95 13.99 -14.24
N SER A 9 5.96 14.23 -15.55
CA SER A 9 4.76 14.41 -16.36
C SER A 9 3.97 13.11 -16.53
N THR A 10 4.64 11.97 -16.68
CA THR A 10 3.99 10.67 -16.88
C THR A 10 3.38 10.12 -15.60
N ILE A 11 4.05 10.32 -14.45
CA ILE A 11 3.52 9.94 -13.13
C ILE A 11 2.25 10.76 -12.81
N ASN A 12 2.23 12.05 -13.16
CA ASN A 12 1.07 12.91 -12.95
C ASN A 12 -0.14 12.50 -13.82
N GLU A 13 0.09 12.10 -15.08
CA GLU A 13 -0.97 11.65 -15.99
C GLU A 13 -1.55 10.29 -15.57
N MET A 14 -0.71 9.32 -15.17
CA MET A 14 -1.18 8.02 -14.67
C MET A 14 -1.93 8.15 -13.34
N THR A 15 -1.51 9.07 -12.46
CA THR A 15 -2.15 9.24 -11.14
C THR A 15 -3.46 10.04 -11.22
N THR A 16 -3.53 11.03 -12.12
CA THR A 16 -4.80 11.70 -12.42
C THR A 16 -5.79 10.69 -12.99
N GLN A 17 -5.35 9.76 -13.84
CA GLN A 17 -6.20 8.64 -14.28
C GLN A 17 -6.62 7.70 -13.13
N LEU A 18 -5.77 7.42 -12.13
CA LEU A 18 -6.13 6.61 -10.95
C LEU A 18 -7.33 7.20 -10.18
N VAL A 19 -7.28 8.50 -9.89
CA VAL A 19 -8.33 9.19 -9.11
C VAL A 19 -9.63 9.31 -9.92
N PHE A 20 -9.55 9.57 -11.23
CA PHE A 20 -10.72 9.65 -12.10
C PHE A 20 -11.30 8.27 -12.48
N SER A 21 -10.50 7.20 -12.46
CA SER A 21 -10.94 5.82 -12.70
C SER A 21 -11.88 5.30 -11.61
N ASP A 22 -11.56 5.56 -10.35
CA ASP A 22 -12.40 5.12 -9.23
C ASP A 22 -13.72 5.91 -9.08
N MET A 23 -13.74 7.18 -9.50
CA MET A 23 -14.97 8.00 -9.50
C MET A 23 -16.07 7.46 -10.43
N ALA A 24 -15.70 6.68 -11.44
CA ALA A 24 -16.61 6.03 -12.37
C ALA A 24 -16.73 4.52 -12.13
N CYS A 25 -16.13 4.01 -11.04
CA CYS A 25 -16.07 2.58 -10.80
C CYS A 25 -17.34 2.08 -10.10
N ASP A 26 -18.08 1.19 -10.76
CA ASP A 26 -19.26 0.53 -10.20
C ASP A 26 -18.95 -0.26 -8.92
N SER A 27 -17.69 -0.60 -8.65
CA SER A 27 -17.28 -1.30 -7.43
C SER A 27 -17.30 -0.43 -6.19
N LEU A 28 -17.20 0.90 -6.33
CA LEU A 28 -17.12 1.81 -5.19
C LEU A 28 -18.36 1.67 -4.29
N CYS A 29 -18.18 1.64 -2.98
CA CYS A 29 -19.29 1.51 -2.05
C CYS A 29 -20.21 2.75 -2.07
N ASP A 30 -21.48 2.55 -1.69
CA ASP A 30 -22.53 3.59 -1.78
C ASP A 30 -22.19 4.88 -1.03
N ARG A 31 -21.44 4.81 0.08
CA ARG A 31 -21.04 6.00 0.84
C ARG A 31 -20.08 6.91 0.07
N PHE A 32 -19.16 6.33 -0.72
CA PHE A 32 -18.23 7.11 -1.54
C PHE A 32 -18.83 7.43 -2.91
N LYS A 33 -19.73 6.61 -3.45
CA LYS A 33 -20.56 7.02 -4.60
C LYS A 33 -21.36 8.28 -4.29
N LEU A 34 -22.06 8.29 -3.15
CA LEU A 34 -22.80 9.47 -2.71
C LEU A 34 -21.89 10.69 -2.50
N LEU A 35 -20.67 10.50 -1.98
CA LEU A 35 -19.67 11.57 -1.87
C LEU A 35 -19.39 12.21 -3.24
N PHE A 36 -19.16 11.41 -4.27
CA PHE A 36 -18.86 11.91 -5.61
C PHE A 36 -20.06 12.50 -6.35
N GLU A 37 -21.28 12.04 -6.05
CA GLU A 37 -22.50 12.63 -6.61
C GLU A 37 -22.75 14.07 -6.14
N ILE A 38 -22.26 14.44 -4.95
CA ILE A 38 -22.51 15.76 -4.34
C ILE A 38 -21.31 16.70 -4.39
N LEU A 39 -20.10 16.18 -4.64
CA LEU A 39 -18.90 17.01 -4.82
C LEU A 39 -19.04 17.88 -6.07
N THR A 40 -18.76 19.18 -5.93
CA THR A 40 -18.56 20.02 -7.11
C THR A 40 -17.22 19.68 -7.78
N PRO A 41 -17.04 19.99 -9.07
CA PRO A 41 -15.75 19.79 -9.75
C PRO A 41 -14.58 20.47 -9.03
N GLU A 42 -14.77 21.67 -8.50
CA GLU A 42 -13.76 22.41 -7.72
C GLU A 42 -13.42 21.67 -6.42
N GLN A 43 -14.42 21.17 -5.68
CA GLN A 43 -14.17 20.42 -4.45
C GLN A 43 -13.44 19.11 -4.72
N ASN A 44 -13.74 18.46 -5.86
CA ASN A 44 -13.06 17.26 -6.29
C ASN A 44 -11.59 17.52 -6.66
N GLU A 45 -11.31 18.64 -7.32
CA GLU A 45 -9.95 19.10 -7.61
C GLU A 45 -9.18 19.39 -6.32
N VAL A 46 -9.80 20.08 -5.35
CA VAL A 46 -9.20 20.32 -4.03
C VAL A 46 -8.90 19.00 -3.33
N MET A 47 -9.84 18.04 -3.32
CA MET A 47 -9.64 16.74 -2.68
C MET A 47 -8.47 15.98 -3.32
N THR A 48 -8.34 16.07 -4.65
CA THR A 48 -7.25 15.46 -5.41
C THR A 48 -5.91 16.13 -5.06
N ASN A 49 -5.87 17.46 -4.99
CA ASN A 49 -4.68 18.21 -4.58
C ASN A 49 -4.28 17.90 -3.13
N ASP A 50 -5.24 17.83 -2.21
CA ASP A 50 -5.01 17.48 -0.81
C ASP A 50 -4.39 16.09 -0.68
N MET A 51 -4.90 15.11 -1.44
CA MET A 51 -4.32 13.76 -1.49
C MET A 51 -2.82 13.81 -1.82
N TYR A 52 -2.44 14.56 -2.87
CA TYR A 52 -1.04 14.70 -3.28
C TYR A 52 -0.19 15.38 -2.21
N VAL A 53 -0.67 16.49 -1.64
CA VAL A 53 0.06 17.22 -0.59
C VAL A 53 0.27 16.32 0.62
N LEU A 54 -0.80 15.67 1.11
CA LEU A 54 -0.74 14.79 2.26
C LEU A 54 0.22 13.63 2.03
N ALA A 55 0.15 12.96 0.88
CA ALA A 55 1.03 11.83 0.60
C ALA A 55 2.52 12.20 0.54
N ASN A 56 2.83 13.40 0.06
CA ASN A 56 4.21 13.87 -0.04
C ASN A 56 4.74 14.42 1.30
N GLU A 57 3.92 15.14 2.05
CA GLU A 57 4.35 15.81 3.28
C GLU A 57 4.27 14.93 4.53
N TYR A 58 3.30 14.02 4.60
CA TYR A 58 3.04 13.25 5.82
C TYR A 58 3.82 11.93 5.81
N SER A 59 4.22 11.49 7.01
CA SER A 59 4.72 10.13 7.22
C SER A 59 3.57 9.12 7.15
N PHE A 60 3.87 7.84 6.89
CA PHE A 60 2.85 6.79 6.93
C PHE A 60 2.12 6.76 8.28
N ASN A 61 2.84 6.88 9.40
CA ASN A 61 2.23 6.92 10.72
C ASN A 61 1.19 8.05 10.85
N LEU A 62 1.50 9.24 10.34
CA LEU A 62 0.57 10.37 10.39
C LEU A 62 -0.62 10.18 9.45
N LEU A 63 -0.41 9.57 8.28
CA LEU A 63 -1.48 9.24 7.34
C LEU A 63 -2.46 8.21 7.95
N PHE A 64 -1.96 7.10 8.49
CA PHE A 64 -2.80 6.09 9.14
C PHE A 64 -3.52 6.65 10.37
N PHE A 65 -2.84 7.43 11.20
CA PHE A 65 -3.47 8.07 12.35
C PHE A 65 -4.66 8.96 11.96
N ASN A 66 -4.49 9.82 10.94
CA ASN A 66 -5.57 10.66 10.48
C ASN A 66 -6.68 9.86 9.79
N TYR A 67 -6.32 8.82 9.02
CA TYR A 67 -7.29 7.89 8.46
C TYR A 67 -8.21 7.32 9.55
N GLU A 68 -7.66 6.82 10.65
CA GLU A 68 -8.43 6.28 11.78
C GLU A 68 -9.36 7.32 12.42
N ILE A 69 -8.90 8.57 12.56
CA ILE A 69 -9.71 9.66 13.11
C ILE A 69 -11.00 9.84 12.30
N PHE A 70 -10.91 9.83 10.97
CA PHE A 70 -12.07 10.05 10.11
C PHE A 70 -12.92 8.79 9.96
N ARG A 71 -12.29 7.61 9.84
CA ARG A 71 -12.97 6.31 9.75
C ARG A 71 -13.84 6.00 10.98
N TYR A 72 -13.30 6.20 12.18
CA TYR A 72 -14.00 5.88 13.43
C TYR A 72 -14.77 7.05 14.01
N GLY A 73 -14.80 8.20 13.32
CA GLY A 73 -15.60 9.35 13.71
C GLY A 73 -15.12 10.06 14.98
N TYR A 74 -13.83 9.96 15.32
CA TYR A 74 -13.25 10.65 16.48
C TYR A 74 -13.17 12.18 16.31
N CYS A 75 -13.42 12.67 15.09
CA CYS A 75 -13.48 14.08 14.74
C CYS A 75 -14.87 14.70 15.04
N ASN A 76 -15.06 15.18 16.27
CA ASN A 76 -16.22 15.97 16.64
C ASN A 76 -16.26 17.28 15.83
N GLY A 77 -17.45 17.66 15.34
CA GLY A 77 -17.68 18.94 14.65
C GLY A 77 -17.64 18.89 13.12
N TYR A 78 -17.24 17.77 12.52
CA TYR A 78 -17.32 17.57 11.07
C TYR A 78 -18.67 16.99 10.66
N SER A 79 -19.18 17.44 9.52
CA SER A 79 -20.34 16.83 8.87
C SER A 79 -20.01 15.39 8.41
N VAL A 80 -21.04 14.57 8.20
CA VAL A 80 -20.86 13.22 7.60
C VAL A 80 -20.11 13.33 6.26
N PHE A 81 -20.44 14.34 5.45
CA PHE A 81 -19.80 14.57 4.18
C PHE A 81 -18.30 14.88 4.30
N GLU A 82 -17.93 15.82 5.17
CA GLU A 82 -16.51 16.15 5.36
C GLU A 82 -15.72 14.96 5.90
N ARG A 83 -16.33 14.14 6.77
CA ARG A 83 -15.70 12.92 7.26
C ARG A 83 -15.45 11.92 6.14
N LEU A 84 -16.45 11.67 5.30
CA LEU A 84 -16.29 10.79 4.13
C LEU A 84 -15.23 11.31 3.16
N ARG A 85 -15.22 12.63 2.91
CA ARG A 85 -14.23 13.27 2.06
C ARG A 85 -12.82 13.02 2.60
N HIS A 86 -12.59 13.35 3.87
CA HIS A 86 -11.27 13.16 4.50
C HIS A 86 -10.88 11.69 4.58
N GLU A 87 -11.80 10.79 4.97
CA GLU A 87 -11.53 9.35 4.99
C GLU A 87 -11.03 8.87 3.62
N TYR A 88 -11.76 9.20 2.54
CA TYR A 88 -11.37 8.85 1.19
C TYR A 88 -10.01 9.47 0.79
N THR A 89 -9.80 10.76 1.07
CA THR A 89 -8.54 11.45 0.78
C THR A 89 -7.35 10.76 1.45
N TYR A 90 -7.48 10.35 2.71
CA TYR A 90 -6.39 9.67 3.41
C TYR A 90 -6.14 8.26 2.88
N ILE A 91 -7.18 7.49 2.52
CA ILE A 91 -6.99 6.18 1.86
C ILE A 91 -6.17 6.37 0.58
N MET A 92 -6.60 7.29 -0.29
CA MET A 92 -5.93 7.53 -1.56
C MET A 92 -4.51 8.08 -1.37
N ALA A 93 -4.28 8.94 -0.37
CA ALA A 93 -2.96 9.46 -0.05
C ALA A 93 -2.01 8.35 0.43
N ILE A 94 -2.50 7.39 1.23
CA ILE A 94 -1.72 6.22 1.65
C ILE A 94 -1.36 5.36 0.44
N ILE A 95 -2.35 4.99 -0.39
CA ILE A 95 -2.12 4.18 -1.60
C ILE A 95 -1.14 4.87 -2.54
N TYR A 96 -1.32 6.16 -2.79
CA TYR A 96 -0.38 6.93 -3.62
C TYR A 96 1.03 6.94 -3.02
N LYS A 97 1.16 7.17 -1.71
CA LYS A 97 2.46 7.14 -1.03
C LYS A 97 3.13 5.77 -1.13
N VAL A 98 2.37 4.68 -1.00
CA VAL A 98 2.87 3.32 -1.21
C VAL A 98 3.41 3.16 -2.63
N ARG A 99 2.66 3.59 -3.65
CA ARG A 99 3.04 3.45 -5.06
C ARG A 99 4.29 4.23 -5.43
N ILE A 100 4.45 5.46 -4.92
CA ILE A 100 5.69 6.24 -5.16
C ILE A 100 6.88 5.70 -4.37
N THR A 101 6.65 5.10 -3.20
CA THR A 101 7.72 4.55 -2.37
C THR A 101 8.17 3.20 -2.88
N GLY A 102 7.26 2.37 -3.39
CA GLY A 102 7.44 0.97 -3.74
C GLY A 102 7.29 0.06 -2.51
N ILE A 103 6.49 -1.01 -2.63
CA ILE A 103 6.17 -1.94 -1.53
C ILE A 103 7.43 -2.59 -0.93
N GLN A 104 8.40 -2.92 -1.77
CA GLN A 104 9.68 -3.51 -1.37
C GLN A 104 10.54 -2.61 -0.47
N TYR A 105 10.26 -1.30 -0.45
CA TYR A 105 10.99 -0.32 0.37
C TYR A 105 10.21 0.08 1.63
N LEU A 106 9.02 -0.47 1.85
CA LEU A 106 8.24 -0.22 3.05
C LEU A 106 8.86 -0.91 4.26
N SER A 107 8.80 -0.25 5.40
CA SER A 107 9.15 -0.88 6.67
C SER A 107 8.07 -1.88 7.09
N GLN A 108 8.46 -2.90 7.85
CA GLN A 108 7.51 -3.91 8.34
C GLN A 108 6.30 -3.29 9.09
N PRO A 109 6.47 -2.29 9.96
CA PRO A 109 5.31 -1.65 10.60
C PRO A 109 4.32 -1.02 9.61
N VAL A 110 4.79 -0.48 8.48
CA VAL A 110 3.89 0.07 7.45
C VAL A 110 3.16 -1.06 6.72
N ILE A 111 3.85 -2.16 6.43
CA ILE A 111 3.23 -3.36 5.86
C ILE A 111 2.15 -3.90 6.79
N ASP A 112 2.42 -4.00 8.10
CA ASP A 112 1.46 -4.49 9.08
C ASP A 112 0.20 -3.60 9.12
N TRP A 113 0.37 -2.28 9.04
CA TRP A 113 -0.75 -1.34 8.92
C TRP A 113 -1.53 -1.49 7.61
N LEU A 114 -0.84 -1.71 6.50
CA LEU A 114 -1.52 -1.95 5.21
C LEU A 114 -2.35 -3.23 5.28
N LEU A 115 -1.78 -4.33 5.76
CA LEU A 115 -2.49 -5.61 5.91
C LEU A 115 -3.72 -5.50 6.82
N LEU A 116 -3.71 -4.59 7.80
CA LEU A 116 -4.87 -4.36 8.66
C LEU A 116 -6.07 -3.72 7.92
N TYR A 117 -5.82 -2.92 6.88
CA TYR A 117 -6.87 -2.11 6.24
C TYR A 117 -7.11 -2.39 4.76
N ILE A 118 -6.17 -3.02 4.07
CA ILE A 118 -6.24 -3.18 2.62
C ILE A 118 -7.47 -3.98 2.21
N ASP A 119 -7.82 -5.03 2.98
CA ASP A 119 -9.04 -5.82 2.76
C ASP A 119 -10.31 -4.98 2.92
N ASP A 120 -10.35 -4.05 3.88
CA ASP A 120 -11.48 -3.15 4.01
C ASP A 120 -11.58 -2.20 2.82
N TRP A 121 -10.46 -1.67 2.34
CA TRP A 121 -10.47 -0.77 1.19
C TRP A 121 -10.91 -1.49 -0.09
N CYS A 122 -10.44 -2.73 -0.27
CA CYS A 122 -10.78 -3.59 -1.39
C CYS A 122 -12.24 -4.09 -1.35
N LEU A 123 -12.65 -4.71 -0.25
CA LEU A 123 -13.91 -5.47 -0.14
C LEU A 123 -15.08 -4.61 0.34
N ARG A 124 -14.84 -3.77 1.36
CA ARG A 124 -15.89 -2.93 1.95
C ARG A 124 -16.05 -1.64 1.16
N ASP A 125 -14.94 -0.98 0.84
CA ASP A 125 -14.99 0.34 0.20
C ASP A 125 -15.04 0.26 -1.33
N GLY A 126 -14.59 -0.86 -1.90
CA GLY A 126 -14.62 -1.09 -3.34
C GLY A 126 -13.65 -0.20 -4.12
N ILE A 127 -12.57 0.25 -3.46
CA ILE A 127 -11.54 1.10 -4.05
C ILE A 127 -10.65 0.22 -4.92
N SER A 128 -10.74 0.36 -6.24
CA SER A 128 -10.11 -0.61 -7.16
C SER A 128 -8.59 -0.58 -7.04
N VAL A 129 -8.00 0.61 -6.86
CA VAL A 129 -6.55 0.78 -6.78
C VAL A 129 -5.92 0.21 -5.51
N ALA A 130 -6.74 -0.13 -4.51
CA ALA A 130 -6.29 -0.86 -3.33
C ALA A 130 -5.97 -2.33 -3.68
N TRP A 131 -6.64 -2.91 -4.69
CA TRP A 131 -6.38 -4.27 -5.12
C TRP A 131 -4.97 -4.44 -5.68
N ASP A 132 -4.48 -3.47 -6.46
CA ASP A 132 -3.12 -3.51 -6.98
C ASP A 132 -2.08 -3.58 -5.84
N VAL A 133 -2.30 -2.78 -4.78
CA VAL A 133 -1.43 -2.79 -3.59
C VAL A 133 -1.54 -4.12 -2.85
N ALA A 134 -2.74 -4.70 -2.74
CA ALA A 134 -2.95 -6.01 -2.12
C ALA A 134 -2.23 -7.12 -2.90
N GLU A 135 -2.31 -7.11 -4.23
CA GLU A 135 -1.65 -8.07 -5.11
C GLU A 135 -0.13 -7.98 -4.96
N GLU A 136 0.45 -6.78 -5.02
CA GLU A 136 1.88 -6.57 -4.81
C GLU A 136 2.34 -7.02 -3.41
N LEU A 137 1.55 -6.78 -2.36
CA LEU A 137 1.83 -7.27 -1.00
C LEU A 137 1.84 -8.80 -0.94
N TYR A 138 0.89 -9.44 -1.63
CA TYR A 138 0.79 -10.89 -1.70
C TYR A 138 1.96 -11.50 -2.47
N GLU A 139 2.32 -10.93 -3.62
CA GLU A 139 3.51 -11.36 -4.39
C GLU A 139 4.80 -11.22 -3.58
N MET A 140 4.94 -10.12 -2.82
CA MET A 140 6.08 -9.94 -1.93
C MET A 140 6.13 -11.04 -0.86
N ALA A 141 5.00 -11.41 -0.26
CA ALA A 141 4.93 -12.47 0.74
C ALA A 141 5.31 -13.83 0.16
N LEU A 142 4.74 -14.20 -1.00
CA LEU A 142 5.06 -15.45 -1.70
C LEU A 142 6.55 -15.55 -2.06
N ASN A 143 7.15 -14.44 -2.51
CA ASN A 143 8.58 -14.40 -2.83
C ASN A 143 9.46 -14.56 -1.59
N ARG A 144 9.03 -14.08 -0.42
CA ARG A 144 9.76 -14.30 0.84
C ARG A 144 9.72 -15.78 1.25
N GLU A 145 8.54 -16.41 1.19
CA GLU A 145 8.39 -17.84 1.51
C GLU A 145 9.28 -18.71 0.60
N ARG A 146 9.29 -18.47 -0.71
CA ARG A 146 10.16 -19.22 -1.64
C ARG A 146 11.65 -19.07 -1.31
N LEU A 147 12.10 -17.87 -0.93
CA LEU A 147 13.49 -17.63 -0.56
C LEU A 147 13.86 -18.28 0.79
N GLU A 148 12.90 -18.44 1.70
CA GLU A 148 13.09 -19.16 2.95
C GLU A 148 13.22 -20.67 2.68
N GLU A 149 12.35 -21.24 1.83
CA GLU A 149 12.43 -22.65 1.40
C GLU A 149 13.76 -22.97 0.68
N GLU A 150 14.21 -22.12 -0.24
CA GLU A 150 15.49 -22.29 -0.95
C GLU A 150 16.70 -22.22 0.00
N ASN A 151 16.63 -21.39 1.06
CA ASN A 151 17.69 -21.32 2.07
C ASN A 151 17.68 -22.53 3.01
N GLU A 152 16.52 -23.06 3.38
CA GLU A 152 16.41 -24.28 4.18
C GLU A 152 16.94 -25.52 3.44
N GLU A 153 16.67 -25.63 2.13
CA GLU A 153 17.24 -26.70 1.28
C GLU A 153 18.77 -26.62 1.22
N TYR A 154 19.34 -25.41 1.17
CA TYR A 154 20.79 -25.18 1.17
C TYR A 154 21.45 -25.52 2.52
N VAL A 155 20.81 -25.19 3.65
CA VAL A 155 21.30 -25.54 4.99
C VAL A 155 21.27 -27.06 5.20
N PHE A 156 20.20 -27.72 4.74
CA PHE A 156 20.09 -29.19 4.82
C PHE A 156 21.17 -29.90 4.00
N HIS A 157 21.52 -29.39 2.82
CA HIS A 157 22.60 -29.94 2.01
C HIS A 157 23.99 -29.81 2.65
N TRP A 158 24.26 -28.70 3.35
CA TRP A 158 25.52 -28.53 4.09
C TRP A 158 25.64 -29.45 5.31
N GLU A 159 24.56 -29.64 6.07
CA GLU A 159 24.58 -30.51 7.26
C GLU A 159 24.73 -32.01 6.90
N CYS A 160 24.34 -32.42 5.69
CA CYS A 160 24.53 -33.79 5.21
C CYS A 160 25.96 -34.08 4.72
N GLU A 161 26.68 -33.11 4.17
CA GLU A 161 28.03 -33.33 3.61
C GLU A 161 29.13 -33.36 4.69
N ASP A 162 28.97 -32.65 5.81
CA ASP A 162 29.96 -32.61 6.90
C ASP A 162 29.94 -33.85 7.83
N SER A 163 28.95 -34.74 7.72
CA SER A 163 28.89 -35.95 8.56
C SER A 163 29.77 -37.12 8.07
N SER A 164 30.50 -36.96 6.96
CA SER A 164 31.25 -38.06 6.32
C SER A 164 32.78 -38.01 6.44
N LEU A 165 33.36 -37.05 7.18
CA LEU A 165 34.82 -36.83 7.24
C LEU A 165 35.49 -37.00 8.62
N THR A 166 34.99 -37.87 9.50
CA THR A 166 35.71 -38.21 10.76
C THR A 166 35.82 -39.70 11.04
N GLU A 167 36.47 -40.46 10.15
CA GLU A 167 37.18 -41.70 10.53
C GLU A 167 38.59 -41.70 9.91
N LEU A 168 39.46 -40.82 10.42
CA LEU A 168 40.90 -40.94 10.22
C LEU A 168 41.45 -41.92 11.27
N ASP A 169 41.68 -43.13 10.77
CA ASP A 169 42.30 -44.32 11.35
C ASP A 169 43.45 -44.01 12.34
N LEU A 170 43.09 -43.90 13.63
CA LEU A 170 44.01 -43.96 14.76
C LEU A 170 44.39 -45.42 15.02
N ASN A 171 45.15 -46.05 14.13
CA ASN A 171 45.96 -47.24 14.47
C ASN A 171 46.89 -47.67 13.32
N LYS A 172 48.14 -47.22 13.36
CA LYS A 172 49.26 -48.05 12.90
C LYS A 172 50.43 -47.94 13.90
N PRO A 173 50.96 -49.09 14.36
CA PRO A 173 52.13 -49.15 15.25
C PRO A 173 53.43 -48.72 14.55
#